data_AF-A0A6I3XL30-F1
#
_entry.id   AF-A0A6I3XL30-F1
#
_cell.length_a   1.000
_cell.length_b   1.000
_cell.length_c   1.000
_cell.angle_alpha   90.00
_cell.angle_beta   90.00
_cell.angle_gamma   90.00
#
_symmetry.space_group_name_H-M   'P 1'
#
loop_
_entity.id
_entity.type
_entity.pdbx_description
1 polymer ?
#
loop_
_entity_poly.entity_id
_entity_poly.type
_entity_poly.pdbx_seq_one_letter_code
_entity_poly.pdbx_strand_id
1 'polypeptide(L)'
;MKSQGTLLLLLIAGGSLIYSASRQPRYDMPHTRTQTEHPDSSMRMAKAGYAAQHDIALPRFTADSMARRVDRLMAKALDDVASGQDVIRFVCKRPAEVGPVPSLDAVDAWLRATPDSHADPYLLDNLHRAAQQGNWLAKVQVFLALNGQRAPDDTTAFRTITLMEWMQEHRIGALYAAVGETMGASGGRHAEHKTAVSSLDIYAAMHHNYPSQYKVGRELLRSGDARQVDVGRRMLDCAARALPVYGEMYGEDVLAARG
;
A
#
# COMPACT_ATOMS: atom_id res chain seq x y z
N MET A 1 24.73 -18.17 -6.62
CA MET A 1 23.28 -17.97 -6.32
C MET A 1 23.11 -16.52 -5.89
N LYS A 2 22.59 -15.64 -6.76
CA LYS A 2 22.33 -14.22 -6.40
C LYS A 2 21.09 -14.20 -5.50
N SER A 3 21.22 -13.68 -4.27
CA SER A 3 20.13 -13.58 -3.29
C SER A 3 19.03 -12.65 -3.79
N GLN A 4 17.78 -13.11 -3.72
CA GLN A 4 16.62 -12.31 -4.10
C GLN A 4 16.51 -11.03 -3.28
N GLY A 5 16.97 -11.00 -2.02
CA GLY A 5 16.98 -9.78 -1.20
C GLY A 5 18.01 -8.74 -1.64
N THR A 6 19.05 -9.09 -2.40
CA THR A 6 19.92 -8.09 -3.02
C THR A 6 19.19 -7.37 -4.16
N LEU A 7 18.31 -8.10 -4.88
CA LEU A 7 17.47 -7.51 -5.92
C LEU A 7 16.38 -6.61 -5.32
N LEU A 8 15.75 -7.04 -4.22
CA LEU A 8 14.74 -6.22 -3.52
C LEU A 8 15.38 -4.99 -2.86
N LEU A 9 16.57 -5.12 -2.25
CA LEU A 9 17.34 -3.96 -1.80
C LEU A 9 17.74 -3.05 -2.94
N LEU A 10 18.08 -3.60 -4.11
CA LEU A 10 18.34 -2.81 -5.31
C LEU A 10 17.06 -2.22 -5.91
N LEU A 11 15.86 -2.70 -5.59
CA LEU A 11 14.60 -2.06 -5.99
C LEU A 11 14.19 -0.98 -4.98
N ILE A 12 14.42 -1.22 -3.68
CA ILE A 12 14.28 -0.23 -2.59
C ILE A 12 15.34 0.88 -2.72
N ALA A 13 16.55 0.56 -3.17
CA ALA A 13 17.67 1.49 -3.37
C ALA A 13 17.87 1.92 -4.83
N GLY A 14 17.20 1.29 -5.79
CA GLY A 14 17.32 1.51 -7.23
C GLY A 14 15.95 1.46 -7.86
N GLY A 15 15.21 2.53 -7.59
CA GLY A 15 13.96 2.98 -8.19
C GLY A 15 13.28 2.06 -9.22
N SER A 16 12.04 1.73 -8.94
CA SER A 16 11.05 1.48 -9.99
C SER A 16 9.75 2.19 -9.63
N LEU A 17 9.47 3.25 -10.39
CA LEU A 17 8.15 3.84 -10.57
C LEU A 17 7.18 2.73 -10.99
N ILE A 18 6.12 2.49 -10.21
CA ILE A 18 4.75 2.18 -10.67
C ILE A 18 3.84 2.40 -9.45
N TYR A 19 3.18 3.55 -9.41
CA TYR A 19 1.93 3.73 -8.68
C TYR A 19 0.92 4.32 -9.67
N SER A 20 0.44 3.47 -10.58
CA SER A 20 -0.61 3.82 -11.54
C SER A 20 -1.18 2.57 -12.19
N ALA A 21 -2.07 1.86 -11.49
CA ALA A 21 -2.87 0.81 -12.14
C ALA A 21 -4.32 0.68 -11.63
N SER A 22 -4.84 1.64 -10.86
CA SER A 22 -6.23 1.59 -10.39
C SER A 22 -7.05 2.86 -10.59
N ARG A 23 -6.59 3.85 -11.37
CA ARG A 23 -7.42 5.02 -11.73
C ARG A 23 -7.33 5.36 -13.21
N GLN A 24 -8.39 5.03 -13.96
CA GLN A 24 -9.08 5.89 -14.95
C GLN A 24 -10.11 5.08 -15.77
N PRO A 25 -11.40 5.48 -15.75
CA PRO A 25 -12.14 5.76 -16.97
C PRO A 25 -11.82 7.20 -17.41
N ARG A 26 -11.48 7.35 -18.69
CA ARG A 26 -11.24 8.66 -19.33
C ARG A 26 -12.54 9.45 -19.35
N TYR A 27 -12.55 10.63 -18.74
CA TYR A 27 -13.43 11.72 -19.13
C TYR A 27 -12.57 12.80 -19.79
N ASP A 28 -12.65 12.89 -21.12
CA ASP A 28 -12.09 13.98 -21.89
C ASP A 28 -13.01 15.20 -21.75
N MET A 29 -12.49 16.28 -21.16
CA MET A 29 -13.07 17.63 -21.28
C MET A 29 -11.94 18.61 -21.68
N PRO A 30 -12.18 19.50 -22.66
CA PRO A 30 -11.15 20.36 -23.21
C PRO A 30 -10.95 21.61 -22.33
N HIS A 31 -9.71 21.86 -21.90
CA HIS A 31 -9.33 23.10 -21.24
C HIS A 31 -8.76 24.12 -22.23
N THR A 32 -9.46 25.25 -22.28
CA THR A 32 -9.09 26.51 -22.91
C THR A 32 -7.87 27.12 -22.22
N ARG A 33 -6.92 27.51 -23.07
CA ARG A 33 -5.71 28.25 -22.80
C ARG A 33 -6.02 29.68 -22.35
N THR A 34 -5.38 30.14 -21.28
CA THR A 34 -5.07 31.58 -21.12
C THR A 34 -3.81 31.74 -20.25
N GLN A 35 -2.82 32.41 -20.85
CA GLN A 35 -1.57 32.88 -20.26
C GLN A 35 -1.81 34.22 -19.55
N THR A 36 -1.09 34.49 -18.46
CA THR A 36 -0.46 35.80 -18.11
C THR A 36 0.30 35.61 -16.77
N GLU A 37 1.64 35.60 -16.79
CA GLU A 37 2.56 36.73 -16.52
C GLU A 37 3.05 36.80 -15.05
N HIS A 38 4.36 36.54 -14.88
CA HIS A 38 5.24 37.04 -13.80
C HIS A 38 5.76 38.44 -14.22
N PRO A 39 6.33 39.32 -13.34
CA PRO A 39 7.28 39.06 -12.23
C PRO A 39 6.90 39.90 -10.95
N ASP A 40 7.59 39.97 -9.80
CA ASP A 40 9.01 40.20 -9.53
C ASP A 40 9.34 40.15 -8.01
N SER A 41 10.61 39.82 -7.72
CA SER A 41 11.51 40.23 -6.62
C SER A 41 11.12 40.39 -5.14
N SER A 42 11.83 39.59 -4.32
CA SER A 42 12.60 39.96 -3.11
C SER A 42 11.90 40.33 -1.79
N MET A 43 12.11 39.53 -0.73
CA MET A 43 12.58 40.05 0.56
C MET A 43 13.21 38.98 1.46
N ARG A 44 14.21 39.43 2.21
CA ARG A 44 15.21 38.69 3.00
C ARG A 44 14.69 38.18 4.35
N MET A 45 15.36 37.12 4.83
CA MET A 45 15.81 36.82 6.20
C MET A 45 14.84 37.06 7.37
N ALA A 46 14.47 35.98 8.07
CA ALA A 46 14.84 35.73 9.48
C ALA A 46 14.04 34.56 10.07
N LYS A 47 14.72 33.49 10.50
CA LYS A 47 14.71 33.06 11.91
C LYS A 47 15.60 31.83 12.09
N ALA A 48 16.75 32.10 12.71
CA ALA A 48 17.42 31.13 13.56
C ALA A 48 16.54 30.80 14.76
N GLY A 49 16.60 29.55 15.21
CA GLY A 49 16.16 29.16 16.55
C GLY A 49 15.29 27.92 16.59
N TYR A 50 15.87 26.74 16.32
CA TYR A 50 15.51 25.48 17.00
C TYR A 50 16.74 24.58 16.97
N ALA A 51 17.70 24.88 17.83
CA ALA A 51 18.70 23.91 18.26
C ALA A 51 18.15 23.19 19.51
N ALA A 52 18.53 21.91 19.62
CA ALA A 52 18.36 21.01 20.76
C ALA A 52 16.99 20.32 20.90
N GLN A 53 16.80 19.25 20.13
CA GLN A 53 15.91 18.17 20.56
C GLN A 53 16.52 16.81 20.18
N HIS A 54 17.13 16.18 21.19
CA HIS A 54 17.54 14.78 21.30
C HIS A 54 18.05 14.08 20.04
N ASP A 55 19.37 14.10 19.85
CA ASP A 55 20.10 13.05 19.12
C ASP A 55 19.94 11.72 19.89
N ILE A 56 18.81 11.04 19.68
CA ILE A 56 18.78 9.60 19.83
C ILE A 56 19.63 9.08 18.67
N ALA A 57 20.90 8.77 18.96
CA ALA A 57 21.81 8.17 17.99
C ALA A 57 21.19 6.85 17.49
N LEU A 58 20.53 6.92 16.34
CA LEU A 58 20.01 5.74 15.66
C LEU A 58 21.20 4.82 15.34
N PRO A 59 21.08 3.50 15.54
CA PRO A 59 22.18 2.59 15.21
C PRO A 59 22.54 2.73 13.73
N ARG A 60 23.83 2.91 13.42
CA ARG A 60 24.31 2.83 12.04
C ARG A 60 24.24 1.36 11.60
N PHE A 61 23.31 1.05 10.70
CA PHE A 61 23.16 -0.30 10.16
C PHE A 61 24.03 -0.47 8.92
N THR A 62 24.73 -1.60 8.80
CA THR A 62 25.43 -1.93 7.56
C THR A 62 24.42 -2.39 6.51
N ALA A 63 24.68 -2.09 5.23
CA ALA A 63 23.85 -2.56 4.11
C ALA A 63 23.62 -4.08 4.17
N ASP A 64 24.65 -4.85 4.53
CA ASP A 64 24.56 -6.31 4.69
C ASP A 64 23.59 -6.76 5.79
N SER A 65 23.47 -5.98 6.87
CA SER A 65 22.53 -6.29 7.95
C SER A 65 21.08 -6.07 7.52
N MET A 66 20.82 -5.01 6.73
CA MET A 66 19.52 -4.73 6.15
C MET A 66 19.13 -5.79 5.11
N ALA A 67 20.09 -6.22 4.28
CA ALA A 67 19.88 -7.27 3.28
C ALA A 67 19.41 -8.56 3.91
N ARG A 68 20.11 -9.01 4.94
CA ARG A 68 19.74 -10.23 5.66
C ARG A 68 18.37 -10.15 6.33
N ARG A 69 17.95 -8.96 6.80
CA ARG A 69 16.59 -8.78 7.35
C ARG A 69 15.54 -8.95 6.28
N VAL A 70 15.72 -8.28 5.14
CA VAL A 70 14.83 -8.39 3.99
C VAL A 70 14.76 -9.81 3.46
N ASP A 71 15.90 -10.50 3.30
CA ASP A 71 15.94 -11.90 2.86
C ASP A 71 15.12 -12.82 3.78
N ARG A 72 15.31 -12.70 5.10
CA ARG A 72 14.54 -13.50 6.07
C ARG A 72 13.05 -13.17 6.04
N LEU A 73 12.72 -11.88 5.89
CA LEU A 73 11.35 -11.43 5.79
C LEU A 73 10.67 -12.00 4.55
N MET A 74 11.32 -11.96 3.39
CA MET A 74 10.78 -12.51 2.14
C MET A 74 10.63 -14.02 2.23
N ALA A 75 11.61 -14.74 2.81
CA ALA A 75 11.50 -16.17 3.03
C ALA A 75 10.26 -16.52 3.88
N LYS A 76 10.01 -15.78 4.97
CA LYS A 76 8.81 -15.96 5.80
C LYS A 76 7.52 -15.64 5.04
N ALA A 77 7.49 -14.53 4.30
CA ALA A 77 6.30 -14.13 3.54
C ALA A 77 5.94 -15.17 2.46
N LEU A 78 6.95 -15.78 1.82
CA LEU A 78 6.73 -16.85 0.84
C LEU A 78 6.28 -18.16 1.50
N ASP A 79 6.83 -18.50 2.67
CA ASP A 79 6.41 -19.66 3.45
C ASP A 79 4.93 -19.55 3.89
N ASP A 80 4.52 -18.37 4.36
CA ASP A 80 3.13 -18.07 4.71
C ASP A 80 2.17 -18.36 3.53
N VAL A 81 2.55 -17.99 2.31
CA VAL A 81 1.73 -18.14 1.09
C VAL A 81 1.72 -19.59 0.58
N ALA A 82 2.83 -20.32 0.73
CA ALA A 82 2.99 -21.69 0.25
C ALA A 82 2.00 -22.68 0.90
N SER A 83 1.46 -22.32 2.07
CA SER A 83 0.45 -23.12 2.78
C SER A 83 -0.88 -23.31 2.04
N GLY A 84 -1.13 -22.56 0.96
CA GLY A 84 -2.34 -22.64 0.15
C GLY A 84 -3.53 -21.99 0.84
N GLN A 85 -4.18 -21.04 0.17
CA GLN A 85 -5.31 -20.30 0.74
C GLN A 85 -6.63 -20.83 0.19
N ASP A 86 -7.43 -21.42 1.07
CA ASP A 86 -8.81 -21.80 0.78
C ASP A 86 -9.71 -20.56 0.85
N VAL A 87 -9.97 -19.95 -0.30
CA VAL A 87 -10.81 -18.73 -0.42
C VAL A 87 -12.20 -18.92 0.16
N ILE A 88 -12.72 -20.16 0.24
CA ILE A 88 -14.04 -20.43 0.80
C ILE A 88 -14.09 -20.08 2.29
N ARG A 89 -12.95 -20.09 2.98
CA ARG A 89 -12.82 -19.73 4.40
C ARG A 89 -12.74 -18.22 4.64
N PHE A 90 -12.97 -17.40 3.61
CA PHE A 90 -12.93 -15.94 3.76
C PHE A 90 -13.89 -15.46 4.86
N VAL A 91 -13.34 -14.63 5.75
CA VAL A 91 -14.07 -13.94 6.81
C VAL A 91 -13.82 -12.45 6.68
N CYS A 92 -14.88 -11.68 6.45
CA CYS A 92 -14.80 -10.24 6.47
C CYS A 92 -14.59 -9.74 7.91
N LYS A 93 -13.64 -8.82 8.08
CA LYS A 93 -13.45 -8.05 9.32
C LYS A 93 -13.39 -6.56 8.98
N ARG A 94 -14.10 -5.73 9.74
CA ARG A 94 -13.93 -4.28 9.71
C ARG A 94 -12.58 -3.89 10.29
N PRO A 95 -12.04 -2.70 9.98
CA PRO A 95 -10.74 -2.30 10.47
C PRO A 95 -10.57 -2.37 11.99
N ALA A 96 -11.59 -1.96 12.75
CA ALA A 96 -11.59 -2.02 14.21
C ALA A 96 -11.62 -3.45 14.79
N GLU A 97 -12.04 -4.44 13.99
CA GLU A 97 -12.05 -5.87 14.37
C GLU A 97 -10.70 -6.55 14.09
N VAL A 98 -9.84 -5.92 13.29
CA VAL A 98 -8.46 -6.37 13.00
C VAL A 98 -7.50 -5.81 14.04
N GLY A 99 -7.65 -4.54 14.40
CA GLY A 99 -6.80 -3.89 15.39
C GLY A 99 -7.21 -2.45 15.67
N PRO A 100 -6.44 -1.73 16.51
CA PRO A 100 -6.73 -0.34 16.87
C PRO A 100 -6.72 0.58 15.65
N VAL A 101 -7.72 1.47 15.58
CA VAL A 101 -7.87 2.47 14.51
C VAL A 101 -8.16 3.88 15.04
N PRO A 102 -7.37 4.42 15.98
CA PRO A 102 -7.51 5.82 16.39
C PRO A 102 -7.25 6.77 15.22
N SER A 103 -7.93 7.91 15.17
CA SER A 103 -7.73 8.92 14.11
C SER A 103 -7.92 8.33 12.69
N LEU A 104 -9.00 7.56 12.50
CA LEU A 104 -9.32 6.90 11.23
C LEU A 104 -9.66 7.89 10.12
N ASP A 105 -10.15 9.08 10.49
CA ASP A 105 -10.37 10.23 9.62
C ASP A 105 -9.09 10.67 8.89
N ALA A 106 -7.93 10.62 9.55
CA ALA A 106 -6.64 10.91 8.90
C ALA A 106 -6.32 9.92 7.77
N VAL A 107 -6.65 8.64 7.96
CA VAL A 107 -6.46 7.59 6.94
C VAL A 107 -7.44 7.79 5.79
N ASP A 108 -8.71 8.09 6.08
CA ASP A 108 -9.74 8.33 5.07
C ASP A 108 -9.38 9.58 4.23
N ALA A 109 -8.94 10.67 4.86
CA ALA A 109 -8.47 11.87 4.18
C ALA A 109 -7.25 11.57 3.27
N TRP A 110 -6.27 10.81 3.77
CA TRP A 110 -5.11 10.40 2.98
C TRP A 110 -5.49 9.58 1.73
N LEU A 111 -6.43 8.64 1.88
CA LEU A 111 -6.88 7.79 0.77
C LEU A 111 -7.76 8.54 -0.25
N ARG A 112 -8.50 9.57 0.19
CA ARG A 112 -9.27 10.45 -0.70
C ARG A 112 -8.39 11.41 -1.48
N ALA A 113 -7.30 11.86 -0.88
CA ALA A 113 -6.38 12.80 -1.50
C ALA A 113 -5.93 12.34 -2.88
N THR A 114 -5.80 13.28 -3.80
CA THR A 114 -5.20 13.01 -5.11
C THR A 114 -3.70 12.73 -4.93
N PRO A 115 -3.07 12.01 -5.87
CA PRO A 115 -1.63 11.72 -5.78
C PRO A 115 -0.77 12.98 -5.56
N ASP A 116 -1.12 14.10 -6.20
CA ASP A 116 -0.38 15.36 -6.05
C ASP A 116 -0.50 15.95 -4.63
N SER A 117 -1.60 15.68 -3.94
CA SER A 117 -1.81 16.12 -2.55
C SER A 117 -1.05 15.27 -1.52
N HIS A 118 -0.46 14.13 -1.90
CA HIS A 118 0.34 13.32 -0.96
C HIS A 118 1.67 13.98 -0.56
N ALA A 119 2.06 15.07 -1.24
CA ALA A 119 3.16 15.93 -0.84
C ALA A 119 2.76 17.00 0.21
N ASP A 120 1.46 17.13 0.54
CA ASP A 120 0.99 18.07 1.57
C ASP A 120 1.51 17.63 2.96
N PRO A 121 2.33 18.46 3.64
CA PRO A 121 2.85 18.15 4.96
C PRO A 121 1.75 17.87 5.99
N TYR A 122 0.59 18.54 5.89
CA TYR A 122 -0.50 18.37 6.84
C TYR A 122 -1.12 16.97 6.75
N LEU A 123 -1.34 16.46 5.53
CA LEU A 123 -1.86 15.11 5.32
C LEU A 123 -0.88 14.05 5.81
N LEU A 124 0.41 14.23 5.49
CA LEU A 124 1.46 13.30 5.88
C LEU A 124 1.67 13.28 7.40
N ASP A 125 1.70 14.44 8.06
CA ASP A 125 1.86 14.57 9.51
C ASP A 125 0.70 13.92 10.27
N ASN A 126 -0.54 14.11 9.80
CA ASN A 126 -1.71 13.49 10.41
C ASN A 126 -1.69 11.97 10.24
N LEU A 127 -1.27 11.47 9.08
CA LEU A 127 -1.11 10.04 8.86
C LEU A 127 -0.04 9.44 9.79
N HIS A 128 1.12 10.10 9.92
CA HIS A 128 2.18 9.68 10.83
C HIS A 128 1.72 9.69 12.29
N ARG A 129 0.98 10.73 12.72
CA ARG A 129 0.42 10.81 14.07
C ARG A 129 -0.54 9.66 14.34
N ALA A 130 -1.44 9.35 13.41
CA ALA A 130 -2.34 8.21 13.53
C ALA A 130 -1.57 6.89 13.65
N ALA A 131 -0.53 6.70 12.83
CA ALA A 131 0.32 5.51 12.89
C ALA A 131 1.05 5.37 14.24
N GLN A 132 1.56 6.47 14.79
CA GLN A 132 2.20 6.54 16.11
C GLN A 132 1.22 6.22 17.26
N GLN A 133 -0.04 6.62 17.11
CA GLN A 133 -1.13 6.27 18.04
C GLN A 133 -1.55 4.80 17.95
N GLY A 134 -0.96 4.02 17.05
CA GLY A 134 -1.25 2.60 16.89
C GLY A 134 -2.30 2.27 15.84
N ASN A 135 -2.74 3.23 15.02
CA ASN A 135 -3.63 2.95 13.90
C ASN A 135 -2.93 2.07 12.86
N TRP A 136 -3.38 0.83 12.76
CA TRP A 136 -2.74 -0.15 11.90
C TRP A 136 -2.89 0.17 10.40
N LEU A 137 -4.03 0.75 9.99
CA LEU A 137 -4.22 1.20 8.61
C LEU A 137 -3.30 2.37 8.29
N ALA A 138 -3.11 3.30 9.23
CA ALA A 138 -2.16 4.39 9.05
C ALA A 138 -0.72 3.88 8.87
N LYS A 139 -0.30 2.87 9.66
CA LYS A 139 1.01 2.21 9.47
C LYS A 139 1.15 1.60 8.07
N VAL A 140 0.10 0.96 7.57
CA VAL A 140 0.06 0.41 6.19
C VAL A 140 0.21 1.53 5.16
N GLN A 141 -0.53 2.63 5.29
CA GLN A 141 -0.43 3.74 4.35
C GLN A 141 0.94 4.43 4.38
N VAL A 142 1.54 4.58 5.57
CA VAL A 142 2.93 5.07 5.71
C VAL A 142 3.90 4.12 4.99
N PHE A 143 3.74 2.80 5.17
CA PHE A 143 4.55 1.84 4.44
C PHE A 143 4.39 1.98 2.92
N LEU A 144 3.16 2.07 2.41
CA LEU A 144 2.90 2.19 0.97
C LEU A 144 3.48 3.49 0.40
N ALA A 145 3.39 4.60 1.14
CA ALA A 145 4.00 5.87 0.76
C ALA A 145 5.53 5.77 0.66
N LEU A 146 6.17 4.99 1.55
CA LEU A 146 7.62 4.78 1.54
C LEU A 146 8.07 3.72 0.50
N ASN A 147 7.30 2.67 0.28
CA ASN A 147 7.68 1.52 -0.55
C ASN A 147 7.82 1.87 -2.04
N GLY A 148 7.09 2.88 -2.52
CA GLY A 148 7.18 3.35 -3.90
C GLY A 148 8.34 4.31 -4.18
N GLN A 149 9.12 4.68 -3.15
CA GLN A 149 10.16 5.69 -3.25
C GLN A 149 11.53 5.11 -2.91
N ARG A 150 12.57 5.62 -3.58
CA ARG A 150 13.96 5.31 -3.19
C ARG A 150 14.19 5.89 -1.80
N ALA A 151 14.61 5.06 -0.85
CA ALA A 151 14.95 5.53 0.49
C ALA A 151 16.07 6.59 0.39
N PRO A 152 15.84 7.84 0.86
CA PRO A 152 16.84 8.91 0.79
C PRO A 152 18.01 8.69 1.75
N ASP A 153 17.79 7.88 2.81
CA ASP A 153 18.76 7.60 3.85
C ASP A 153 18.52 6.21 4.50
N ASP A 154 19.51 5.76 5.28
CA ASP A 154 19.45 4.47 6.01
C ASP A 154 18.32 4.46 7.05
N THR A 155 17.95 5.62 7.59
CA THR A 155 16.85 5.74 8.56
C THR A 155 15.51 5.40 7.92
N THR A 156 15.27 5.88 6.71
CA THR A 156 14.06 5.62 5.94
C THR A 156 14.01 4.14 5.55
N ALA A 157 15.12 3.58 5.06
CA ALA A 157 15.21 2.15 4.77
C ALA A 157 14.91 1.29 6.02
N PHE A 158 15.48 1.64 7.17
CA PHE A 158 15.23 0.95 8.43
C PHE A 158 13.76 1.03 8.85
N ARG A 159 13.13 2.20 8.74
CA ARG A 159 11.71 2.41 9.06
C ARG A 159 10.81 1.57 8.15
N THR A 160 11.08 1.55 6.85
CA THR A 160 10.34 0.73 5.89
C THR A 160 10.45 -0.76 6.24
N ILE A 161 11.67 -1.27 6.47
CA ILE A 161 11.88 -2.68 6.85
C ILE A 161 11.15 -3.01 8.16
N THR A 162 11.19 -2.11 9.14
CA THR A 162 10.50 -2.30 10.43
C THR A 162 8.98 -2.37 10.26
N LEU A 163 8.40 -1.55 9.39
CA LEU A 163 6.97 -1.63 9.05
C LEU A 163 6.63 -2.94 8.34
N MET A 164 7.51 -3.41 7.43
CA MET A 164 7.33 -4.69 6.77
C MET A 164 7.37 -5.87 7.75
N GLU A 165 8.33 -5.87 8.67
CA GLU A 165 8.43 -6.89 9.73
C GLU A 165 7.19 -6.88 10.63
N TRP A 166 6.72 -5.70 11.04
CA TRP A 166 5.50 -5.57 11.83
C TRP A 166 4.27 -6.12 11.08
N MET A 167 4.12 -5.82 9.78
CA MET A 167 3.02 -6.35 8.97
C MET A 167 3.13 -7.86 8.78
N GLN A 168 4.33 -8.42 8.63
CA GLN A 168 4.52 -9.87 8.53
C GLN A 168 4.12 -10.56 9.84
N GLU A 169 4.58 -10.04 10.98
CA GLU A 169 4.24 -10.57 12.31
C GLU A 169 2.72 -10.56 12.56
N HIS A 170 2.05 -9.49 12.13
CA HIS A 170 0.60 -9.34 12.29
C HIS A 170 -0.22 -9.92 11.13
N ARG A 171 0.44 -10.55 10.16
CA ARG A 171 -0.17 -11.09 8.92
C ARG A 171 -1.09 -10.08 8.25
N ILE A 172 -0.59 -8.86 8.03
CA ILE A 172 -1.30 -7.80 7.31
C ILE A 172 -1.02 -7.96 5.81
N GLY A 173 -2.10 -8.20 5.06
CA GLY A 173 -2.10 -8.54 3.64
C GLY A 173 -1.45 -7.50 2.74
N ALA A 174 -1.37 -6.24 3.18
CA ALA A 174 -0.73 -5.16 2.43
C ALA A 174 0.74 -5.43 2.10
N LEU A 175 1.47 -6.13 2.98
CA LEU A 175 2.84 -6.56 2.68
C LEU A 175 2.87 -7.50 1.47
N TYR A 176 2.00 -8.51 1.45
CA TYR A 176 1.97 -9.54 0.43
C TYR A 176 1.50 -8.99 -0.92
N ALA A 177 0.53 -8.05 -0.90
CA ALA A 177 0.12 -7.31 -2.09
C ALA A 177 1.30 -6.53 -2.69
N ALA A 178 2.05 -5.77 -1.87
CA ALA A 178 3.20 -4.99 -2.33
C ALA A 178 4.33 -5.87 -2.87
N VAL A 179 4.58 -7.04 -2.25
CA VAL A 179 5.54 -8.03 -2.77
C VAL A 179 5.09 -8.57 -4.12
N GLY A 180 3.81 -8.93 -4.26
CA GLY A 180 3.23 -9.42 -5.51
C GLY A 180 3.32 -8.42 -6.65
N GLU A 181 3.03 -7.15 -6.38
CA GLU A 181 3.15 -6.06 -7.35
C GLU A 181 4.61 -5.87 -7.81
N THR A 182 5.55 -5.91 -6.87
CA THR A 182 6.99 -5.77 -7.16
C THR A 182 7.49 -6.94 -8.01
N MET A 183 7.10 -8.17 -7.67
CA MET A 183 7.45 -9.36 -8.43
C MET A 183 6.85 -9.33 -9.84
N GLY A 184 5.58 -8.92 -9.97
CA GLY A 184 4.90 -8.76 -11.24
C GLY A 184 5.56 -7.71 -12.14
N ALA A 185 6.00 -6.58 -11.59
CA ALA A 185 6.69 -5.53 -12.33
C ALA A 185 8.09 -5.96 -12.83
N SER A 186 8.77 -6.84 -12.10
CA SER A 186 10.10 -7.37 -12.46
C SER A 186 10.09 -8.45 -13.55
N GLY A 187 8.94 -9.07 -13.81
CA GLY A 187 8.75 -10.01 -14.92
C GLY A 187 8.60 -9.25 -16.24
N GLY A 188 9.65 -9.26 -17.08
CA GLY A 188 9.72 -8.49 -18.34
C GLY A 188 8.52 -8.65 -19.28
N ARG A 189 8.39 -7.65 -20.19
CA ARG A 189 7.38 -7.29 -21.22
C ARG A 189 6.68 -8.41 -22.05
N HIS A 190 6.38 -9.58 -21.51
CA HIS A 190 5.66 -10.68 -22.18
C HIS A 190 4.40 -11.16 -21.46
N ALA A 191 3.94 -10.44 -20.42
CA ALA A 191 2.66 -10.74 -19.78
C ALA A 191 1.49 -10.09 -20.55
N GLU A 192 1.17 -10.62 -21.73
CA GLU A 192 -0.18 -10.51 -22.30
C GLU A 192 -1.17 -11.40 -21.51
N HIS A 193 -1.17 -11.33 -20.19
CA HIS A 193 -2.23 -11.86 -19.34
C HIS A 193 -2.64 -10.78 -18.36
N LYS A 194 -3.49 -9.87 -18.87
CA LYS A 194 -4.42 -9.12 -18.04
C LYS A 194 -5.09 -10.09 -17.04
N THR A 195 -5.21 -9.64 -15.79
CA THR A 195 -6.18 -10.10 -14.78
C THR A 195 -6.00 -11.43 -14.05
N ALA A 196 -4.90 -12.17 -14.18
CA ALA A 196 -4.70 -13.34 -13.33
C ALA A 196 -4.42 -12.94 -11.87
N VAL A 197 -5.29 -13.34 -10.95
CA VAL A 197 -5.09 -13.21 -9.50
C VAL A 197 -3.97 -14.15 -9.06
N SER A 198 -2.94 -13.62 -8.40
CA SER A 198 -1.81 -14.43 -7.89
C SER A 198 -2.11 -15.03 -6.51
N SER A 199 -1.35 -16.04 -6.09
CA SER A 199 -1.45 -16.57 -4.72
C SER A 199 -1.17 -15.51 -3.65
N LEU A 200 -0.31 -14.52 -3.96
CA LEU A 200 -0.05 -13.36 -3.09
C LEU A 200 -1.26 -12.44 -2.98
N ASP A 201 -1.99 -12.21 -4.09
CA ASP A 201 -3.25 -11.46 -4.07
C ASP A 201 -4.31 -12.16 -3.22
N ILE A 202 -4.44 -13.48 -3.37
CA ILE A 202 -5.37 -14.29 -2.58
C ILE A 202 -5.01 -14.20 -1.11
N TYR A 203 -3.74 -14.42 -0.76
CA TYR A 203 -3.28 -14.30 0.62
C TYR A 203 -3.56 -12.90 1.18
N ALA A 204 -3.22 -11.85 0.44
CA ALA A 204 -3.49 -10.48 0.85
C ALA A 204 -4.98 -10.22 1.12
N ALA A 205 -5.87 -10.70 0.24
CA ALA A 205 -7.31 -10.56 0.40
C ALA A 205 -7.83 -11.26 1.67
N MET A 206 -7.34 -12.47 1.94
CA MET A 206 -7.68 -13.24 3.14
C MET A 206 -7.15 -12.59 4.43
N HIS A 207 -6.12 -11.74 4.31
CA HIS A 207 -5.39 -11.14 5.42
C HIS A 207 -5.58 -9.63 5.52
N HIS A 208 -6.82 -9.15 5.50
CA HIS A 208 -7.16 -7.76 5.82
C HIS A 208 -6.60 -6.69 4.86
N ASN A 209 -6.31 -7.05 3.61
CA ASN A 209 -6.09 -6.06 2.54
C ASN A 209 -7.36 -5.86 1.71
N TYR A 210 -8.07 -4.76 1.95
CA TYR A 210 -9.34 -4.45 1.29
C TYR A 210 -9.21 -4.24 -0.24
N PRO A 211 -8.17 -3.56 -0.77
CA PRO A 211 -7.94 -3.51 -2.21
C PRO A 211 -7.78 -4.90 -2.86
N SER A 212 -7.05 -5.82 -2.24
CA SER A 212 -6.91 -7.21 -2.70
C SER A 212 -8.22 -7.97 -2.57
N GLN A 213 -9.02 -7.76 -1.52
CA GLN A 213 -10.37 -8.34 -1.42
C GLN A 213 -11.24 -7.92 -2.58
N TYR A 214 -11.22 -6.65 -2.97
CA TYR A 214 -11.95 -6.19 -4.14
C TYR A 214 -11.43 -6.87 -5.42
N LYS A 215 -10.11 -6.90 -5.63
CA LYS A 215 -9.47 -7.54 -6.80
C LYS A 215 -9.81 -9.04 -6.92
N VAL A 216 -9.61 -9.80 -5.85
CA VAL A 216 -9.89 -11.24 -5.79
C VAL A 216 -11.39 -11.50 -5.91
N GLY A 217 -12.22 -10.71 -5.23
CA GLY A 217 -13.66 -10.83 -5.28
C GLY A 217 -14.21 -10.73 -6.71
N ARG A 218 -13.72 -9.76 -7.49
CA ARG A 218 -14.08 -9.62 -8.91
C ARG A 218 -13.72 -10.84 -9.75
N GLU A 219 -12.59 -11.49 -9.44
CA GLU A 219 -12.17 -12.67 -10.19
C GLU A 219 -13.00 -13.89 -9.83
N LEU A 220 -13.32 -14.07 -8.54
CA LEU A 220 -14.18 -15.16 -8.09
C LEU A 220 -15.59 -15.10 -8.69
N LEU A 221 -16.12 -13.90 -8.99
CA LEU A 221 -17.38 -13.74 -9.70
C LEU A 221 -17.37 -14.36 -11.12
N ARG A 222 -16.18 -14.53 -11.73
CA ARG A 222 -16.02 -15.08 -13.08
C ARG A 222 -15.73 -16.58 -13.11
N SER A 223 -15.58 -17.22 -11.95
CA SER A 223 -15.13 -18.61 -11.82
C SER A 223 -16.11 -19.67 -12.34
N GLY A 224 -17.39 -19.34 -12.49
CA GLY A 224 -18.46 -20.29 -12.81
C GLY A 224 -18.89 -21.21 -11.65
N ASP A 225 -18.17 -21.21 -10.52
CA ASP A 225 -18.51 -21.96 -9.31
C ASP A 225 -19.37 -21.09 -8.38
N ALA A 226 -20.60 -21.53 -8.09
CA ALA A 226 -21.55 -20.81 -7.25
C ALA A 226 -21.01 -20.48 -5.84
N ARG A 227 -20.18 -21.35 -5.25
CA ARG A 227 -19.58 -21.11 -3.92
C ARG A 227 -18.51 -20.03 -3.99
N GLN A 228 -17.70 -20.02 -5.05
CA GLN A 228 -16.71 -18.98 -5.26
C GLN A 228 -17.37 -17.64 -5.57
N VAL A 229 -18.43 -17.62 -6.38
CA VAL A 229 -19.22 -16.42 -6.65
C VAL A 229 -19.77 -15.81 -5.35
N ASP A 230 -20.31 -16.62 -4.45
CA ASP A 230 -20.80 -16.13 -3.14
C ASP A 230 -19.68 -15.52 -2.28
N VAL A 231 -18.52 -16.18 -2.20
CA VAL A 231 -17.32 -15.62 -1.56
C VAL A 231 -16.90 -14.31 -2.22
N GLY A 232 -16.90 -14.26 -3.55
CA GLY A 232 -16.54 -13.08 -4.32
C GLY A 232 -17.42 -11.88 -3.98
N ARG A 233 -18.74 -12.08 -3.91
CA ARG A 233 -19.68 -11.05 -3.44
C ARG A 233 -19.35 -10.59 -2.03
N ARG A 234 -19.10 -11.52 -1.09
CA ARG A 234 -18.72 -11.19 0.30
C ARG A 234 -17.42 -10.39 0.38
N MET A 235 -16.43 -10.68 -0.45
CA MET A 235 -15.17 -9.93 -0.51
C MET A 235 -15.37 -8.50 -1.02
N LEU A 236 -16.14 -8.33 -2.11
CA LEU A 236 -16.49 -7.01 -2.65
C LEU A 236 -17.21 -6.15 -1.62
N ASP A 237 -18.23 -6.74 -1.00
CA ASP A 237 -19.02 -6.15 0.07
C ASP A 237 -18.18 -5.74 1.29
N CYS A 238 -17.17 -6.54 1.62
CA CYS A 238 -16.25 -6.25 2.71
C CYS A 238 -15.35 -5.05 2.37
N ALA A 239 -14.76 -5.06 1.18
CA ALA A 239 -13.88 -4.00 0.71
C ALA A 239 -14.59 -2.65 0.68
N ALA A 240 -15.80 -2.59 0.10
CA ALA A 240 -16.57 -1.36 0.00
C ALA A 240 -17.03 -0.80 1.35
N ARG A 241 -17.22 -1.66 2.37
CA ARG A 241 -17.67 -1.23 3.71
C ARG A 241 -16.54 -0.98 4.70
N ALA A 242 -15.29 -1.21 4.31
CA ALA A 242 -14.15 -1.08 5.21
C ALA A 242 -13.89 0.39 5.60
N LEU A 243 -14.02 1.32 4.66
CA LEU A 243 -13.90 2.76 4.87
C LEU A 243 -14.85 3.53 3.94
N PRO A 244 -15.30 4.74 4.32
CA PRO A 244 -16.10 5.60 3.45
C PRO A 244 -15.48 5.80 2.05
N VAL A 245 -14.18 6.09 1.98
CA VAL A 245 -13.47 6.23 0.69
C VAL A 245 -13.52 4.96 -0.17
N TYR A 246 -13.54 3.76 0.43
CA TYR A 246 -13.68 2.51 -0.33
C TYR A 246 -15.10 2.30 -0.84
N GLY A 247 -16.11 2.79 -0.11
CA GLY A 247 -17.49 2.82 -0.58
C GLY A 247 -17.63 3.70 -1.83
N GLU A 248 -16.95 4.85 -1.84
CA GLU A 248 -16.89 5.75 -3.00
C GLU A 248 -16.14 5.12 -4.18
N MET A 249 -15.03 4.42 -3.91
CA MET A 249 -14.21 3.81 -4.97
C MET A 249 -14.78 2.53 -5.57
N TYR A 250 -15.49 1.72 -4.78
CA TYR A 250 -15.94 0.38 -5.20
C TYR A 250 -17.46 0.21 -5.27
N GLY A 251 -18.23 1.18 -4.77
CA GLY A 251 -19.67 1.04 -4.51
C GLY A 251 -20.49 0.66 -5.74
N GLU A 252 -20.22 1.26 -6.90
CA GLU A 252 -20.96 0.95 -8.13
C GLU A 252 -20.76 -0.50 -8.58
N ASP A 253 -19.52 -0.99 -8.54
CA ASP A 253 -19.20 -2.38 -8.91
C ASP A 253 -19.82 -3.38 -7.94
N VAL A 254 -19.86 -3.05 -6.64
CA VAL A 254 -20.48 -3.89 -5.62
C VAL A 254 -22.00 -3.96 -5.82
N LEU A 255 -22.64 -2.84 -6.16
CA LEU A 255 -24.07 -2.82 -6.48
C LEU A 255 -24.38 -3.65 -7.73
N ALA A 256 -23.56 -3.54 -8.78
CA ALA A 256 -23.70 -4.33 -10.00
C ALA A 256 -23.56 -5.84 -9.74
N ALA A 257 -22.68 -6.24 -8.80
CA ALA A 257 -22.46 -7.65 -8.46
C ALA A 257 -23.60 -8.32 -7.65
N ARG A 258 -24.56 -7.53 -7.14
CA ARG A 258 -25.73 -8.02 -6.38
C ARG A 258 -26.96 -8.30 -7.24
N GLY A 259 -27.02 -7.75 -8.45
CA GLY A 259 -28.02 -8.08 -9.47
C GLY A 259 -27.73 -9.40 -10.16
#